data_AF-A0A1B6AES6-F1
#
_entry.id   AF-A0A1B6AES6-F1
#
_cell.length_a   1.000
_cell.length_b   1.000
_cell.length_c   1.000
_cell.angle_alpha   90.00
_cell.angle_beta   90.00
_cell.angle_gamma   90.00
#
_symmetry.space_group_name_H-M   'P 1'
#
loop_
_entity.id
_entity.type
_entity.pdbx_description
1 polymer ?
#
loop_
_entity_poly.entity_id
_entity_poly.type
_entity_poly.pdbx_seq_one_letter_code
_entity_poly.pdbx_strand_id
1 'polypeptide(L)'
;MRKFAVSAAGLSLALGALGVTMAPSAAAATPCPSGAVCIRETNGSILSKNIFYSYGAHNLSNVTGDRVIVNNQTGGAGFRFCYGYNGGGGCSVVMRGVGESAPYNMTPINSVVLVP
;
A
#
# COMPACT_ATOMS: atom_id res chain seq x y z
N MET A 1 -65.66 41.18 13.76
CA MET A 1 -64.31 40.89 14.31
C MET A 1 -64.30 39.40 14.63
N ARG A 2 -63.46 38.50 14.10
CA ARG A 2 -62.19 38.52 13.36
C ARG A 2 -62.24 37.37 12.33
N LYS A 3 -61.73 37.64 11.13
CA LYS A 3 -61.55 36.65 10.06
C LYS A 3 -60.23 35.90 10.33
N PHE A 4 -60.23 34.57 10.28
CA PHE A 4 -59.00 33.80 10.17
C PHE A 4 -59.14 32.86 8.96
N ALA A 5 -58.52 33.28 7.87
CA ALA A 5 -58.22 32.44 6.72
C ALA A 5 -56.96 31.65 7.05
N VAL A 6 -56.99 30.33 6.89
CA VAL A 6 -55.81 29.48 6.86
C VAL A 6 -55.83 28.75 5.52
N SER A 7 -54.85 29.08 4.69
CA SER A 7 -54.66 28.53 3.35
C SER A 7 -54.05 27.14 3.43
N ALA A 8 -54.60 26.22 2.65
CA ALA A 8 -53.99 24.94 2.33
C ALA A 8 -52.79 25.16 1.40
N ALA A 9 -51.60 24.74 1.83
CA ALA A 9 -50.42 24.63 0.97
C ALA A 9 -49.97 23.16 1.00
N GLY A 10 -50.31 22.42 -0.06
CA GLY A 10 -49.83 21.08 -0.30
C GLY A 10 -48.33 21.10 -0.61
N LEU A 11 -47.56 20.30 0.12
CA LEU A 11 -46.13 20.13 -0.12
C LEU A 11 -45.90 18.76 -0.76
N SER A 12 -45.84 18.74 -2.09
CA SER A 12 -45.41 17.58 -2.86
C SER A 12 -43.94 17.31 -2.60
N LEU A 13 -43.62 16.22 -1.89
CA LEU A 13 -42.24 15.75 -1.74
C LEU A 13 -41.80 15.10 -3.06
N ALA A 14 -40.99 15.81 -3.83
CA ALA A 14 -40.32 15.30 -5.01
C ALA A 14 -39.38 14.15 -4.61
N LEU A 15 -39.60 12.95 -5.15
CA LEU A 15 -38.64 11.84 -5.09
C LEU A 15 -37.42 12.21 -5.94
N GLY A 16 -36.38 12.76 -5.30
CA GLY A 16 -35.07 12.91 -5.91
C GLY A 16 -34.39 11.55 -6.03
N ALA A 17 -34.13 11.13 -7.27
CA ALA A 17 -33.36 9.92 -7.57
C ALA A 17 -31.97 10.02 -6.92
N LEU A 18 -31.73 9.19 -5.90
CA LEU A 18 -30.40 8.97 -5.35
C LEU A 18 -29.58 8.21 -6.39
N GLY A 19 -28.85 8.94 -7.21
CA GLY A 19 -27.79 8.37 -8.05
C GLY A 19 -26.72 7.78 -7.12
N VAL A 20 -26.78 6.46 -6.91
CA VAL A 20 -25.76 5.74 -6.17
C VAL A 20 -24.52 5.70 -7.06
N THR A 21 -23.59 6.62 -6.83
CA THR A 21 -22.25 6.54 -7.41
C THR A 21 -21.56 5.33 -6.80
N MET A 22 -21.55 4.21 -7.53
CA MET A 22 -20.74 3.05 -7.17
C MET A 22 -19.28 3.47 -7.27
N ALA A 23 -18.64 3.73 -6.13
CA ALA A 23 -17.20 3.92 -6.09
C ALA A 23 -16.53 2.65 -6.66
N PRO A 24 -15.49 2.77 -7.50
CA PRO A 24 -14.77 1.61 -8.00
C PRO A 24 -14.29 0.79 -6.80
N SER A 25 -14.65 -0.49 -6.77
CA SER A 25 -14.18 -1.42 -5.77
C SER A 25 -12.66 -1.52 -5.89
N ALA A 26 -11.95 -1.16 -4.83
CA ALA A 26 -10.50 -1.36 -4.76
C ALA A 26 -10.22 -2.86 -4.89
N ALA A 27 -9.56 -3.27 -5.98
CA ALA A 27 -9.11 -4.64 -6.12
C ALA A 27 -8.19 -4.99 -4.95
N ALA A 28 -8.41 -6.15 -4.33
CA ALA A 28 -7.57 -6.60 -3.21
C ALA A 28 -6.12 -6.77 -3.70
N ALA A 29 -5.18 -6.12 -3.01
CA ALA A 29 -3.77 -6.26 -3.33
C ALA A 29 -3.29 -7.70 -3.12
N THR A 30 -2.28 -8.14 -3.88
CA THR A 30 -1.69 -9.46 -3.70
C THR A 30 -1.07 -9.56 -2.29
N PRO A 31 -1.38 -10.61 -1.50
CA PRO A 31 -0.83 -10.76 -0.17
C PRO A 31 0.67 -11.12 -0.24
N CYS A 32 1.47 -10.54 0.64
CA CYS A 32 2.86 -10.95 0.82
C CYS A 32 2.90 -12.24 1.68
N PRO A 33 3.56 -13.32 1.24
CA PRO A 33 3.64 -14.56 1.99
C PRO A 33 4.26 -14.37 3.38
N SER A 34 3.83 -15.20 4.35
CA SER A 34 4.41 -15.19 5.70
C SER A 34 5.89 -15.58 5.66
N GLY A 35 6.71 -14.88 6.43
CA GLY A 35 8.16 -15.04 6.47
C GLY A 35 8.92 -14.24 5.40
N ALA A 36 8.25 -13.43 4.57
CA ALA A 36 8.87 -12.72 3.47
C ALA A 36 8.84 -11.19 3.61
N VAL A 37 9.73 -10.53 2.88
CA VAL A 37 9.60 -9.12 2.49
C VAL A 37 9.20 -9.06 1.02
N CYS A 38 8.20 -8.26 0.71
CA CYS A 38 7.73 -8.07 -0.66
C CYS A 38 7.78 -6.61 -1.10
N ILE A 39 8.05 -6.38 -2.38
CA ILE A 39 7.90 -5.07 -3.02
C ILE A 39 6.68 -5.13 -3.94
N ARG A 40 5.67 -4.29 -3.63
CA ARG A 40 4.41 -4.24 -4.36
C ARG A 40 4.46 -3.18 -5.45
N GLU A 41 3.96 -3.55 -6.62
CA GLU A 41 3.77 -2.68 -7.76
C GLU A 41 2.63 -1.69 -7.49
N THR A 42 2.59 -0.58 -8.23
CA THR A 42 1.55 0.46 -8.09
C THR A 42 0.15 -0.03 -8.42
N ASN A 43 0.03 -1.10 -9.20
CA ASN A 43 -1.24 -1.76 -9.51
C ASN A 43 -1.70 -2.76 -8.43
N GLY A 44 -1.01 -2.83 -7.28
CA GLY A 44 -1.35 -3.72 -6.17
C GLY A 44 -0.79 -5.14 -6.29
N SER A 45 -0.17 -5.51 -7.41
CA SER A 45 0.40 -6.84 -7.62
C SER A 45 1.80 -6.99 -7.00
N ILE A 46 2.18 -8.23 -6.70
CA ILE A 46 3.54 -8.57 -6.26
C ILE A 46 4.13 -9.54 -7.27
N LEU A 47 5.24 -9.15 -7.90
CA LEU A 47 5.95 -10.01 -8.83
C LEU A 47 6.79 -11.03 -8.07
N SER A 48 6.92 -12.27 -8.55
CA SER A 48 7.69 -13.32 -7.88
C SER A 48 9.15 -12.94 -7.61
N LYS A 49 9.76 -12.11 -8.48
CA LYS A 49 11.12 -11.60 -8.30
C LYS A 49 11.29 -10.61 -7.13
N ASN A 50 10.17 -10.08 -6.64
CA ASN A 50 10.10 -9.06 -5.59
C ASN A 50 9.65 -9.67 -4.26
N ILE A 51 9.82 -10.98 -4.06
CA ILE A 51 9.51 -11.70 -2.82
C ILE A 51 10.80 -12.30 -2.29
N PHE A 52 11.20 -11.90 -1.09
CA PHE A 52 12.49 -12.25 -0.49
C PHE A 52 12.26 -13.00 0.83
N TYR A 53 12.85 -14.18 0.97
CA TYR A 53 12.70 -15.04 2.15
C TYR A 53 13.99 -15.21 2.93
N SER A 54 15.13 -15.29 2.25
CA SER A 54 16.42 -15.56 2.87
C SER A 54 17.08 -14.28 3.38
N TYR A 55 17.74 -14.38 4.53
CA TYR A 55 18.63 -13.32 5.01
C TYR A 55 19.79 -13.09 4.04
N GLY A 56 20.32 -11.87 4.06
CA GLY A 56 21.35 -11.42 3.13
C GLY A 56 20.81 -10.49 2.04
N ALA A 57 21.68 -10.14 1.11
CA ALA A 57 21.41 -9.15 0.07
C ALA A 57 20.70 -9.74 -1.15
N HIS A 58 19.70 -9.03 -1.64
CA HIS A 58 18.96 -9.33 -2.86
C HIS A 58 19.04 -8.13 -3.79
N ASN A 59 19.64 -8.32 -4.97
CA ASN A 59 19.75 -7.26 -5.97
C ASN A 59 18.41 -7.00 -6.64
N LEU A 60 18.06 -5.73 -6.76
CA LEU A 60 16.85 -5.30 -7.43
C LEU A 60 17.15 -5.05 -8.91
N SER A 61 16.16 -5.37 -9.75
CA SER A 61 16.21 -5.10 -11.19
C SER A 61 14.88 -4.57 -11.65
N ASN A 62 14.90 -3.39 -12.29
CA ASN A 62 13.71 -2.67 -12.76
C ASN A 62 12.66 -2.42 -11.68
N VAL A 63 13.10 -2.09 -10.46
CA VAL A 63 12.23 -1.64 -9.37
C VAL A 63 12.44 -0.14 -9.20
N THR A 64 11.61 0.65 -9.88
CA THR A 64 11.72 2.12 -9.90
C THR A 64 10.42 2.77 -9.44
N GLY A 65 10.51 4.05 -9.07
CA GLY A 65 9.39 4.85 -8.59
C GLY A 65 8.96 4.49 -7.17
N ASP A 66 7.80 5.02 -6.76
CA ASP A 66 7.28 4.78 -5.42
C ASP A 66 6.61 3.41 -5.34
N ARG A 67 7.06 2.60 -4.37
CA ARG A 67 6.57 1.24 -4.13
C ARG A 67 6.17 1.04 -2.68
N VAL A 68 5.18 0.18 -2.46
CA VAL A 68 4.81 -0.24 -1.10
C VAL A 68 5.64 -1.45 -0.73
N ILE A 69 6.32 -1.40 0.41
CA ILE A 69 7.09 -2.53 0.92
C ILE A 69 6.27 -3.20 2.00
N VAL A 70 6.16 -4.52 1.91
CA VAL A 70 5.39 -5.32 2.85
C VAL A 70 6.36 -6.23 3.58
N ASN A 71 6.57 -5.98 4.87
CA ASN A 71 7.32 -6.88 5.72
C ASN A 71 6.35 -7.83 6.41
N ASN A 72 6.28 -9.08 5.97
CA ASN A 72 5.51 -10.12 6.61
C ASN A 72 6.42 -11.17 7.27
N GLN A 73 7.63 -10.77 7.65
CA GLN A 73 8.56 -11.63 8.39
C GLN A 73 8.13 -11.79 9.85
N THR A 74 8.64 -12.84 10.50
CA THR A 74 8.34 -13.17 11.91
C THR A 74 9.62 -13.19 12.75
N GLY A 75 9.50 -13.32 14.07
CA GLY A 75 10.65 -13.54 14.95
C GLY A 75 11.56 -12.33 15.17
N GLY A 76 11.10 -11.12 14.88
CA GLY A 76 11.90 -9.89 15.02
C GLY A 76 12.80 -9.57 13.82
N ALA A 77 12.67 -10.35 12.74
CA ALA A 77 13.38 -10.08 11.49
C ALA A 77 13.02 -8.71 10.91
N GLY A 78 13.93 -8.20 10.08
CA GLY A 78 13.72 -6.95 9.37
C GLY A 78 14.50 -6.87 8.08
N PHE A 79 14.48 -5.67 7.51
CA PHE A 79 15.16 -5.40 6.26
C PHE A 79 15.74 -3.99 6.22
N ARG A 80 16.64 -3.75 5.28
CA ARG A 80 17.17 -2.42 4.98
C ARG A 80 17.35 -2.25 3.47
N PHE A 81 17.25 -1.02 3.01
CA PHE A 81 17.55 -0.67 1.62
C PHE A 81 19.00 -0.26 1.49
N CYS A 82 19.64 -0.65 0.40
CA CYS A 82 21.01 -0.30 0.11
C CYS A 82 21.11 0.34 -1.28
N TYR A 83 21.90 1.40 -1.37
CA TYR A 83 22.05 2.17 -2.61
C TYR A 83 23.01 1.51 -3.60
N GLY A 84 23.79 0.52 -3.18
CA GLY A 84 24.59 -0.33 -4.05
C GLY A 84 24.04 -1.74 -4.17
N TYR A 85 24.62 -2.52 -5.10
CA TYR A 85 24.36 -3.94 -5.21
C TYR A 85 25.03 -4.73 -4.07
N ASN A 86 24.52 -5.94 -3.82
CA ASN A 86 25.02 -6.90 -2.83
C ASN A 86 25.09 -6.34 -1.40
N GLY A 87 24.16 -5.45 -1.04
CA GLY A 87 24.15 -4.79 0.26
C GLY A 87 25.22 -3.71 0.44
N GLY A 88 25.83 -3.24 -0.66
CA GLY A 88 26.85 -2.20 -0.67
C GLY A 88 26.30 -0.78 -0.83
N GLY A 89 27.20 0.20 -0.98
CA GLY A 89 26.85 1.59 -1.32
C GLY A 89 26.18 2.38 -0.19
N GLY A 90 26.24 1.90 1.05
CA GLY A 90 25.52 2.48 2.18
C GLY A 90 24.07 2.02 2.23
N CYS A 91 23.58 1.77 3.43
CA CYS A 91 22.24 1.25 3.65
C CYS A 91 21.47 2.08 4.67
N SER A 92 20.14 2.08 4.54
CA SER A 92 19.23 2.64 5.52
C SER A 92 19.39 1.95 6.88
N VAL A 93 18.73 2.51 7.89
CA VAL A 93 18.49 1.80 9.16
C VAL A 93 17.72 0.50 8.91
N VAL A 94 17.85 -0.45 9.84
CA VAL A 94 17.05 -1.68 9.80
C VAL A 94 15.62 -1.35 10.19
N MET A 95 14.68 -1.70 9.32
CA MET A 95 13.25 -1.58 9.53
C MET A 95 12.69 -2.93 9.98
N ARG A 96 12.08 -2.95 11.17
CA ARG A 96 11.48 -4.16 11.77
C ARG A 96 9.96 -4.09 11.91
N GLY A 97 9.35 -3.00 11.45
CA GLY A 97 7.89 -2.90 11.41
C GLY A 97 7.31 -3.98 10.50
N VAL A 98 6.26 -4.65 10.95
CA VAL A 98 5.52 -5.67 10.20
C VAL A 98 4.31 -5.02 9.55
N GLY A 99 3.95 -5.47 8.34
CA GLY A 99 2.87 -4.95 7.53
C GLY A 99 3.35 -4.08 6.39
N GLU A 100 2.44 -3.26 5.87
CA GLU A 100 2.69 -2.39 4.71
C GLU A 100 3.29 -1.06 5.15
N SER A 101 4.28 -0.59 4.38
CA SER A 101 4.85 0.75 4.54
C SER A 101 4.05 1.79 3.75
N ALA A 102 4.26 3.07 4.06
CA ALA A 102 3.98 4.13 3.10
C ALA A 102 4.80 3.91 1.80
N PRO A 103 4.34 4.40 0.64
CA PRO A 103 5.10 4.33 -0.60
C PRO A 103 6.49 4.95 -0.43
N TYR A 104 7.51 4.23 -0.88
CA TYR A 104 8.91 4.63 -0.79
C TYR A 104 9.54 4.65 -2.17
N ASN A 105 10.35 5.67 -2.45
CA ASN A 105 11.02 5.81 -3.73
C ASN A 105 12.13 4.76 -3.85
N MET A 106 11.89 3.75 -4.69
CA MET A 106 12.81 2.63 -4.90
C MET A 106 13.84 2.91 -6.00
N THR A 107 13.70 4.00 -6.77
CA THR A 107 14.63 4.34 -7.87
C THR A 107 16.11 4.37 -7.46
N PRO A 108 16.52 4.92 -6.31
CA PRO A 108 17.92 4.92 -5.91
C PRO A 108 18.39 3.60 -5.28
N ILE A 109 17.49 2.64 -5.06
CA ILE A 109 17.77 1.42 -4.29
C ILE A 109 18.18 0.30 -5.24
N ASN A 110 19.37 -0.24 -5.02
CA ASN A 110 19.93 -1.30 -5.86
C ASN A 110 19.87 -2.68 -5.20
N SER A 111 19.75 -2.75 -3.87
CA SER A 111 19.51 -4.01 -3.17
C SER A 111 18.70 -3.84 -1.89
N VAL A 112 18.03 -4.92 -1.48
CA VAL A 112 17.40 -5.06 -0.16
C VAL A 112 18.15 -6.14 0.62
N VAL A 113 18.44 -5.88 1.90
CA VAL A 113 19.11 -6.83 2.77
C VAL A 113 18.16 -7.24 3.87
N LEU A 114 17.84 -8.53 3.94
CA LEU A 114 17.05 -9.11 5.03
C LEU A 114 18.00 -9.50 6.18
N VAL A 115 17.59 -9.22 7.41
CA VAL A 115 18.36 -9.48 8.62
C VAL A 115 17.49 -10.18 9.68
N PRO A 116 18.09 -11.05 10.52
CA PRO A 116 17.40 -11.68 11.63
C PRO A 116 17.00 -10.66 12.71
#